data_AF-A0AB34FMZ5-F1
#
_entry.id   AF-A0AB34FMZ5-F1
#
_cell.length_a   1.000
_cell.length_b   1.000
_cell.length_c   1.000
_cell.angle_alpha   90.00
_cell.angle_beta   90.00
_cell.angle_gamma   90.00
#
_symmetry.space_group_name_H-M   'P 1'
#
loop_
_entity.id
_entity.type
_entity.pdbx_description
1 polymer ?
#
loop_
_entity_poly.entity_id
_entity_poly.type
_entity_poly.pdbx_seq_one_letter_code
_entity_poly.pdbx_strand_id
1 'polypeptide(L)'
;MAADKSSKDPQWDPSTKEEMAAKKALEDLIKSHDKVLKPGGANGKNRFILRTKGYYDLRAYVLTGKEFPRTIADFEARMPKTSLQELDKIQPKLYETTRDAIIAIGQSCHEYSLITATQKTVQFCVNAIGLLDEEKAINLKYQLDNLLDPKLALAGLRDEAKEKERSIDEVKETIISFRGETIRRKGQIHELQRLYESGPVTNAVTKDVPYLKYLNQSLAEHVEKVKSLVAQANKDYDDWDESKNRAIGFAFLGPLGWIAMGLKAARAAEDFAAYIKAINEANTLQKQNEVEATLIEHVSQMLTQSEGIERKMTDAIGAMTELSELFQEQANCYDRIVIHFGGMHKGTKATTAALRKRFVMTKMDQAIAKVRELRDLATEVANTILHELPGLGKK
;
A
#
# COMPACT_ATOMS: atom_id res chain seq x y z
N MET A 1 10.24 -42.15 2.16
CA MET A 1 9.08 -42.67 1.40
C MET A 1 7.88 -41.79 1.74
N ALA A 2 7.62 -40.77 0.91
CA ALA A 2 6.46 -39.91 1.06
C ALA A 2 5.31 -40.53 0.26
N ALA A 3 4.23 -40.88 0.95
CA ALA A 3 3.03 -41.38 0.30
C ALA A 3 2.34 -40.22 -0.43
N ASP A 4 2.40 -40.25 -1.76
CA ASP A 4 1.48 -39.53 -2.63
C ASP A 4 0.07 -40.12 -2.41
N LYS A 5 -0.65 -39.54 -1.45
CA LYS A 5 -2.10 -39.70 -1.36
C LYS A 5 -2.72 -38.51 -2.08
N SER A 6 -2.86 -38.65 -3.40
CA SER A 6 -3.98 -38.10 -4.16
C SER A 6 -5.29 -38.60 -3.52
N SER A 7 -5.64 -37.99 -2.39
CA SER A 7 -6.93 -38.13 -1.74
C SER A 7 -7.92 -37.43 -2.67
N LYS A 8 -8.63 -38.21 -3.50
CA LYS A 8 -9.77 -37.70 -4.27
C LYS A 8 -10.64 -36.87 -3.34
N ASP A 9 -10.77 -35.58 -3.64
CA ASP A 9 -11.66 -34.67 -2.91
C ASP A 9 -13.02 -35.37 -2.73
N PRO A 10 -13.56 -35.46 -1.50
CA PRO A 10 -14.81 -36.16 -1.25
C PRO A 10 -15.89 -35.60 -2.17
N GLN A 11 -16.46 -36.42 -3.06
CA GLN A 11 -17.47 -35.93 -4.00
C GLN A 11 -18.85 -35.98 -3.35
N TRP A 12 -19.35 -34.81 -2.95
CA TRP A 12 -20.77 -34.60 -2.72
C TRP A 12 -21.44 -34.23 -4.06
N ASP A 13 -22.42 -35.02 -4.46
CA ASP A 13 -23.29 -34.76 -5.60
C ASP A 13 -24.60 -34.12 -5.12
N PRO A 14 -24.76 -32.79 -5.27
CA PRO A 14 -25.94 -32.07 -4.79
C PRO A 14 -27.17 -32.40 -5.65
N SER A 15 -28.30 -32.75 -5.01
CA SER A 15 -29.53 -33.16 -5.73
C SER A 15 -30.56 -32.04 -5.89
N THR A 16 -30.38 -30.90 -5.24
CA THR A 16 -31.32 -29.75 -5.30
C THR A 16 -30.61 -28.47 -5.71
N LYS A 17 -31.38 -27.46 -6.15
CA LYS A 17 -30.82 -26.14 -6.51
C LYS A 17 -30.13 -25.48 -5.32
N GLU A 18 -30.68 -25.67 -4.14
CA GLU A 18 -30.16 -25.18 -2.87
C GLU A 18 -28.83 -25.86 -2.52
N GLU A 19 -28.75 -27.17 -2.69
CA GLU A 19 -27.52 -27.92 -2.46
C GLU A 19 -26.41 -27.55 -3.44
N MET A 20 -26.76 -27.32 -4.71
CA MET A 20 -25.82 -26.82 -5.73
C MET A 20 -25.31 -25.43 -5.36
N ALA A 21 -26.19 -24.54 -4.89
CA ALA A 21 -25.82 -23.20 -4.45
C ALA A 21 -24.90 -23.22 -3.22
N ALA A 22 -25.16 -24.09 -2.24
CA ALA A 22 -24.30 -24.28 -1.07
C ALA A 22 -22.91 -24.79 -1.45
N LYS A 23 -22.84 -25.82 -2.29
CA LYS A 23 -21.58 -26.36 -2.81
C LYS A 23 -20.77 -25.28 -3.51
N LYS A 24 -21.43 -24.52 -4.40
CA LYS A 24 -20.81 -23.40 -5.09
C LYS A 24 -20.33 -22.31 -4.13
N ALA A 25 -21.12 -21.94 -3.12
CA ALA A 25 -20.71 -20.93 -2.13
C ALA A 25 -19.47 -21.36 -1.33
N LEU A 26 -19.33 -22.64 -0.99
CA LEU A 26 -18.13 -23.18 -0.33
C LEU A 26 -16.90 -23.13 -1.24
N GLU A 27 -17.06 -23.44 -2.52
CA GLU A 27 -15.99 -23.38 -3.51
C GLU A 27 -15.59 -21.92 -3.82
N ASP A 28 -16.57 -21.04 -3.97
CA ASP A 28 -16.37 -19.61 -4.21
C ASP A 28 -15.72 -18.92 -3.00
N LEU A 29 -16.05 -19.33 -1.76
CA LEU A 29 -15.39 -18.86 -0.54
C LEU A 29 -13.88 -19.13 -0.54
N ILE A 30 -13.44 -20.26 -1.09
CA ILE A 30 -12.01 -20.57 -1.21
C ILE A 30 -11.40 -19.69 -2.30
N LYS A 31 -12.05 -19.60 -3.47
CA LYS A 31 -11.57 -18.86 -4.64
C LYS A 31 -11.52 -17.35 -4.44
N SER A 32 -12.38 -16.78 -3.60
CA SER A 32 -12.39 -15.33 -3.34
C SER A 32 -11.03 -14.81 -2.87
N HIS A 33 -10.27 -15.64 -2.15
CA HIS A 33 -8.92 -15.33 -1.69
C HIS A 33 -7.91 -15.18 -2.83
N ASP A 34 -8.11 -15.84 -3.99
CA ASP A 34 -7.16 -15.79 -5.11
C ASP A 34 -7.10 -14.40 -5.76
N LYS A 35 -8.13 -13.56 -5.54
CA LYS A 35 -8.09 -12.14 -5.92
C LYS A 35 -7.04 -11.38 -5.11
N VAL A 36 -6.93 -11.64 -3.81
CA VAL A 36 -6.03 -10.89 -2.92
C VAL A 36 -4.70 -11.58 -2.61
N LEU A 37 -4.63 -12.89 -2.87
CA LEU A 37 -3.43 -13.73 -2.80
C LEU A 37 -2.85 -13.87 -4.21
N LYS A 38 -2.11 -12.86 -4.65
CA LYS A 38 -1.53 -12.85 -5.99
C LYS A 38 -0.34 -13.82 -6.04
N PRO A 39 -0.12 -14.54 -7.16
CA PRO A 39 1.09 -15.34 -7.33
C PRO A 39 2.35 -14.48 -7.16
N GLY A 40 3.22 -14.86 -6.23
CA GLY A 40 4.54 -14.24 -6.10
C GLY A 40 5.50 -14.77 -7.16
N GLY A 41 6.80 -14.59 -6.90
CA GLY A 41 7.87 -14.86 -7.85
C GLY A 41 8.24 -16.29 -8.11
N ALA A 42 9.47 -16.46 -8.59
CA ALA A 42 10.11 -17.73 -8.90
C ALA A 42 10.09 -18.79 -7.76
N ASN A 43 9.58 -18.46 -6.57
CA ASN A 43 9.45 -19.35 -5.42
C ASN A 43 8.01 -19.88 -5.26
N GLY A 44 7.07 -19.42 -6.11
CA GLY A 44 5.67 -19.84 -6.11
C GLY A 44 4.84 -19.41 -4.90
N LYS A 45 5.41 -18.68 -3.92
CA LYS A 45 4.69 -18.19 -2.74
C LYS A 45 3.78 -17.04 -3.11
N ASN A 46 2.56 -16.99 -2.59
CA ASN A 46 1.65 -15.87 -2.84
C ASN A 46 2.13 -14.58 -2.16
N ARG A 47 1.67 -13.44 -2.66
CA ARG A 47 1.82 -12.11 -2.06
C ARG A 47 0.45 -11.52 -1.77
N PHE A 48 0.38 -10.73 -0.70
CA PHE A 48 -0.82 -9.94 -0.42
C PHE A 48 -0.97 -8.80 -1.43
N ILE A 49 -2.21 -8.48 -1.79
CA ILE A 49 -2.52 -7.48 -2.83
C ILE A 49 -2.02 -6.06 -2.54
N LEU A 50 -1.87 -5.68 -1.27
CA LEU A 50 -1.30 -4.38 -0.90
C LEU A 50 0.24 -4.36 -0.97
N ARG A 51 0.89 -5.50 -1.27
CA ARG A 51 2.32 -5.57 -1.55
C ARG A 51 2.59 -5.21 -3.01
N THR A 52 2.20 -4.01 -3.41
CA THR A 52 2.38 -3.46 -4.77
C THR A 52 3.22 -2.19 -4.76
N LYS A 53 3.88 -1.91 -5.88
CA LYS A 53 4.67 -0.68 -6.07
C LYS A 53 3.84 0.57 -5.76
N GLY A 54 2.64 0.66 -6.36
CA GLY A 54 1.76 1.82 -6.22
C GLY A 54 1.35 2.13 -4.77
N TYR A 55 1.01 1.12 -3.97
CA TYR A 55 0.62 1.32 -2.56
C TYR A 55 1.77 1.89 -1.72
N TYR A 56 2.99 1.37 -1.94
CA TYR A 56 4.14 1.82 -1.21
C TYR A 56 4.71 3.15 -1.72
N ASP A 57 4.63 3.43 -3.02
CA ASP A 57 4.96 4.73 -3.59
C ASP A 57 4.00 5.81 -3.07
N LEU A 58 2.71 5.48 -2.93
CA LEU A 58 1.73 6.36 -2.29
C LEU A 58 2.09 6.61 -0.81
N ARG A 59 2.46 5.56 -0.08
CA ARG A 59 2.96 5.71 1.30
C ARG A 59 4.18 6.61 1.35
N ALA A 60 5.10 6.45 0.40
CA ALA A 60 6.29 7.27 0.33
C ALA A 60 5.96 8.75 0.13
N TYR A 61 5.11 9.05 -0.84
CA TYR A 61 4.60 10.40 -1.10
C TYR A 61 4.01 11.03 0.17
N VAL A 62 3.16 10.29 0.89
CA VAL A 62 2.49 10.76 2.11
C VAL A 62 3.49 11.01 3.24
N LEU A 63 4.44 10.10 3.44
CA LEU A 63 5.47 10.26 4.48
C LEU A 63 6.36 11.46 4.19
N THR A 64 6.82 11.62 2.95
CA THR A 64 7.60 12.80 2.55
C THR A 64 6.80 14.08 2.73
N GLY A 65 5.55 14.11 2.28
CA GLY A 65 4.69 15.28 2.45
C GLY A 65 4.40 15.62 3.91
N LYS A 66 4.44 14.66 4.84
CA LYS A 66 4.27 14.93 6.29
C LYS A 66 5.42 15.73 6.90
N GLU A 67 6.59 15.74 6.28
CA GLU A 67 7.74 16.54 6.71
C GLU A 67 7.63 18.01 6.27
N PHE A 68 6.81 18.29 5.25
CA PHE A 68 6.60 19.65 4.76
C PHE A 68 5.92 20.55 5.80
N PRO A 69 6.27 21.85 5.78
CA PRO A 69 5.54 22.84 6.57
C PRO A 69 4.04 22.77 6.33
N ARG A 70 3.25 23.01 7.38
CA ARG A 70 1.77 22.96 7.28
C ARG A 70 1.11 24.32 7.39
N THR A 71 1.89 25.34 7.74
CA THR A 71 1.40 26.71 7.94
C THR A 71 2.42 27.69 7.37
N ILE A 72 1.97 28.92 7.10
CA ILE A 72 2.83 30.01 6.64
C ILE A 72 3.94 30.25 7.67
N ALA A 73 3.59 30.27 8.96
CA ALA A 73 4.56 30.46 10.04
C ALA A 73 5.63 29.36 10.10
N ASP A 74 5.25 28.08 9.96
CA ASP A 74 6.21 26.96 9.94
C ASP A 74 7.10 27.03 8.70
N PHE A 75 6.55 27.41 7.55
CA PHE A 75 7.34 27.60 6.33
C PHE A 75 8.35 28.74 6.50
N GLU A 76 7.89 29.92 6.94
CA GLU A 76 8.71 31.12 7.09
C GLU A 76 9.75 30.99 8.21
N ALA A 77 9.50 30.16 9.23
CA ALA A 77 10.49 29.82 10.24
C ALA A 77 11.66 29.00 9.68
N ARG A 78 11.39 28.11 8.71
CA ARG A 78 12.42 27.25 8.08
C ARG A 78 13.09 27.90 6.89
N MET A 79 12.34 28.69 6.12
CA MET A 79 12.78 29.32 4.88
C MET A 79 12.38 30.80 4.87
N PRO A 80 13.02 31.67 5.68
CA PRO A 80 12.59 33.05 5.81
C PRO A 80 12.66 33.81 4.48
N LYS A 81 11.64 34.61 4.17
CA LYS A 81 11.59 35.42 2.95
C LYS A 81 12.82 36.30 2.75
N THR A 82 13.37 36.85 3.83
CA THR A 82 14.59 37.68 3.80
C THR A 82 15.81 36.93 3.27
N SER A 83 15.89 35.62 3.49
CA SER A 83 16.99 34.76 3.03
C SER A 83 16.82 34.34 1.57
N LEU A 84 15.61 34.47 1.02
CA LEU A 84 15.24 34.04 -0.34
C LEU A 84 14.75 35.21 -1.21
N GLN A 85 14.99 36.46 -0.78
CA GLN A 85 14.49 37.66 -1.43
C GLN A 85 14.96 37.82 -2.89
N GLU A 86 16.10 37.22 -3.25
CA GLU A 86 16.61 37.22 -4.62
C GLU A 86 15.68 36.45 -5.58
N LEU A 87 14.95 35.43 -5.10
CA LEU A 87 13.97 34.72 -5.92
C LEU A 87 12.86 35.64 -6.42
N ASP A 88 12.35 36.51 -5.54
CA ASP A 88 11.28 37.46 -5.88
C ASP A 88 11.76 38.62 -6.75
N LYS A 89 13.05 38.99 -6.66
CA LYS A 89 13.66 40.00 -7.54
C LYS A 89 13.71 39.51 -8.98
N ILE A 90 13.90 38.21 -9.17
CA ILE A 90 14.04 37.61 -10.49
C ILE A 90 12.67 37.21 -11.06
N GLN A 91 11.83 36.54 -10.26
CA GLN A 91 10.45 36.22 -10.60
C GLN A 91 9.53 36.68 -9.47
N PRO A 92 8.77 37.76 -9.68
CA PRO A 92 7.81 38.22 -8.69
C PRO A 92 6.86 37.09 -8.27
N LYS A 93 6.67 36.92 -6.96
CA LYS A 93 5.80 35.93 -6.31
C LYS A 93 6.29 34.49 -6.34
N LEU A 94 7.53 34.22 -6.73
CA LEU A 94 8.08 32.86 -6.72
C LEU A 94 8.11 32.29 -5.30
N TYR A 95 8.49 33.11 -4.32
CA TYR A 95 8.54 32.70 -2.93
C TYR A 95 7.15 32.30 -2.41
N GLU A 96 6.12 33.13 -2.58
CA GLU A 96 4.76 32.82 -2.14
C GLU A 96 4.18 31.61 -2.88
N THR A 97 4.42 31.50 -4.18
CA THR A 97 3.94 30.36 -4.97
C THR A 97 4.55 29.05 -4.49
N THR A 98 5.86 29.05 -4.19
CA THR A 98 6.56 27.88 -3.66
C THR A 98 6.07 27.52 -2.27
N ARG A 99 5.91 28.52 -1.40
CA ARG A 99 5.36 28.37 -0.05
C ARG A 99 3.98 27.72 -0.08
N ASP A 100 3.06 28.30 -0.84
CA ASP A 100 1.67 27.89 -0.84
C ASP A 100 1.51 26.47 -1.40
N ALA A 101 2.32 26.08 -2.40
CA ALA A 101 2.35 24.72 -2.92
C ALA A 101 2.86 23.70 -1.90
N ILE A 102 4.01 23.98 -1.26
CA ILE A 102 4.61 23.09 -0.25
C ILE A 102 3.67 22.93 0.95
N ILE A 103 3.12 24.03 1.46
CA ILE A 103 2.18 24.01 2.59
C ILE A 103 0.99 23.13 2.29
N ALA A 104 0.43 23.31 1.11
CA ALA A 104 -0.84 22.69 0.81
C ALA A 104 -0.69 21.19 0.47
N ILE A 105 0.47 20.76 -0.02
CA ILE A 105 0.84 19.33 -0.04
C ILE A 105 1.07 18.81 1.37
N GLY A 106 1.76 19.56 2.23
CA GLY A 106 2.01 19.20 3.61
C GLY A 106 0.73 18.97 4.42
N GLN A 107 -0.24 19.87 4.29
CA GLN A 107 -1.57 19.74 4.88
C GLN A 107 -2.28 18.47 4.38
N SER A 108 -2.35 18.27 3.06
CA SER A 108 -3.03 17.13 2.46
C SER A 108 -2.43 15.79 2.90
N CYS A 109 -1.10 15.70 3.00
CA CYS A 109 -0.42 14.48 3.43
C CYS A 109 -0.58 14.22 4.94
N HIS A 110 -0.68 15.26 5.77
CA HIS A 110 -0.83 15.11 7.22
C HIS A 110 -2.19 14.54 7.62
N GLU A 111 -3.25 14.94 6.92
CA GLU A 111 -4.61 14.44 7.13
C GLU A 111 -4.78 12.98 6.70
N TYR A 112 -3.85 12.45 5.90
CA TYR A 112 -3.96 11.12 5.29
C TYR A 112 -3.27 10.01 6.11
N SER A 113 -3.93 8.85 6.24
CA SER A 113 -3.44 7.66 6.96
C SER A 113 -3.69 6.36 6.18
N LEU A 114 -2.62 5.63 5.86
CA LEU A 114 -2.64 4.38 5.07
C LEU A 114 -2.69 3.09 5.89
N ILE A 115 -2.34 3.15 7.17
CA ILE A 115 -2.04 1.98 8.00
C ILE A 115 -3.29 1.12 8.29
N THR A 116 -4.48 1.67 8.06
CA THR A 116 -5.76 1.06 8.45
C THR A 116 -6.11 -0.21 7.68
N ALA A 117 -5.85 -0.30 6.38
CA ALA A 117 -6.34 -1.42 5.57
C ALA A 117 -5.71 -2.78 5.93
N THR A 118 -4.37 -2.85 6.05
CA THR A 118 -3.65 -4.09 6.39
C THR A 118 -4.01 -4.59 7.78
N GLN A 119 -4.11 -3.70 8.76
CA GLN A 119 -4.51 -4.03 10.13
C GLN A 119 -5.94 -4.57 10.18
N LYS A 120 -6.86 -3.99 9.40
CA LYS A 120 -8.26 -4.45 9.32
C LYS A 120 -8.36 -5.85 8.70
N THR A 121 -7.56 -6.15 7.67
CA THR A 121 -7.46 -7.50 7.11
C THR A 121 -6.90 -8.50 8.11
N VAL A 122 -5.84 -8.15 8.84
CA VAL A 122 -5.27 -9.02 9.89
C VAL A 122 -6.31 -9.31 10.98
N GLN A 123 -7.02 -8.28 11.46
CA GLN A 123 -8.06 -8.44 12.48
C GLN A 123 -9.16 -9.39 12.03
N PHE A 124 -9.63 -9.23 10.79
CA PHE A 124 -10.62 -10.15 10.20
C PHE A 124 -10.13 -11.58 10.20
N CYS A 125 -8.91 -11.82 9.74
CA CYS A 125 -8.40 -13.18 9.62
C CYS A 125 -8.24 -13.84 10.99
N VAL A 126 -7.83 -13.09 12.02
CA VAL A 126 -7.76 -13.58 13.41
C VAL A 126 -9.14 -14.03 13.90
N ASN A 127 -10.14 -13.16 13.76
CA ASN A 127 -11.50 -13.46 14.19
C ASN A 127 -12.11 -14.63 13.38
N ALA A 128 -11.86 -14.66 12.07
CA ALA A 128 -12.35 -15.72 11.20
C ALA A 128 -11.76 -17.09 11.54
N ILE A 129 -10.45 -17.16 11.84
CA ILE A 129 -9.81 -18.39 12.31
C ILE A 129 -10.41 -18.84 13.65
N GLY A 130 -10.65 -17.90 14.57
CA GLY A 130 -11.34 -18.14 15.84
C GLY A 130 -12.69 -18.82 15.64
N LEU A 131 -13.57 -18.20 14.85
CA LEU A 131 -14.93 -18.66 14.56
C LEU A 131 -15.00 -19.92 13.66
N LEU A 132 -13.95 -20.25 12.91
CA LEU A 132 -13.95 -21.42 12.02
C LEU A 132 -13.30 -22.66 12.66
N ASP A 133 -12.25 -22.50 13.48
CA ASP A 133 -11.38 -23.61 13.90
C ASP A 133 -11.06 -23.64 15.41
N GLU A 134 -10.84 -22.49 16.05
CA GLU A 134 -10.15 -22.44 17.36
C GLU A 134 -11.10 -22.28 18.56
N GLU A 135 -12.24 -21.60 18.42
CA GLU A 135 -13.14 -21.29 19.55
C GLU A 135 -14.08 -22.45 19.87
N LYS A 136 -13.66 -23.35 20.76
CA LYS A 136 -14.33 -24.63 21.07
C LYS A 136 -15.84 -24.58 21.33
N ALA A 137 -16.39 -23.45 21.76
CA ALA A 137 -17.83 -23.32 22.06
C ALA A 137 -18.67 -22.83 20.87
N ILE A 138 -18.09 -22.06 19.95
CA ILE A 138 -18.81 -21.39 18.87
C ILE A 138 -18.23 -21.62 17.48
N ASN A 139 -17.13 -22.37 17.35
CA ASN A 139 -16.53 -22.57 16.06
C ASN A 139 -17.36 -23.50 15.16
N LEU A 140 -17.33 -23.21 13.87
CA LEU A 140 -18.14 -23.89 12.87
C LEU A 140 -17.87 -25.40 12.81
N LYS A 141 -16.62 -25.83 12.95
CA LYS A 141 -16.27 -27.27 12.98
C LYS A 141 -16.96 -28.00 14.12
N TYR A 142 -16.88 -27.46 15.33
CA TYR A 142 -17.52 -28.02 16.51
C TYR A 142 -19.05 -28.02 16.36
N GLN A 143 -19.64 -26.97 15.78
CA GLN A 143 -21.07 -26.91 15.52
C GLN A 143 -21.52 -27.97 14.50
N LEU A 144 -20.75 -28.15 13.42
CA LEU A 144 -20.97 -29.21 12.42
C LEU A 144 -20.75 -30.61 12.97
N ASP A 145 -19.83 -30.77 13.92
CA ASP A 145 -19.54 -32.07 14.53
C ASP A 145 -20.61 -32.52 15.52
N ASN A 146 -21.16 -31.58 16.30
CA ASN A 146 -22.17 -31.85 17.33
C ASN A 146 -23.62 -31.63 16.86
N LEU A 147 -23.85 -31.42 15.56
CA LEU A 147 -25.18 -31.15 14.99
C LEU A 147 -25.86 -29.90 15.62
N LEU A 148 -25.06 -28.94 16.10
CA LEU A 148 -25.55 -27.66 16.60
C LEU A 148 -25.85 -26.74 15.42
N ASP A 149 -26.65 -25.69 15.63
CA ASP A 149 -27.04 -24.74 14.58
C ASP A 149 -25.82 -23.89 14.13
N PRO A 150 -25.23 -24.13 12.94
CA PRO A 150 -24.00 -23.47 12.50
C PRO A 150 -24.21 -21.98 12.14
N LYS A 151 -25.46 -21.51 12.18
CA LYS A 151 -25.84 -20.16 11.76
C LYS A 151 -25.20 -19.07 12.61
N LEU A 152 -24.94 -19.31 13.90
CA LEU A 152 -24.40 -18.27 14.76
C LEU A 152 -22.97 -17.88 14.35
N ALA A 153 -22.10 -18.87 14.11
CA ALA A 153 -20.72 -18.64 13.67
C ALA A 153 -20.68 -17.97 12.29
N LEU A 154 -21.45 -18.51 11.34
CA LEU A 154 -21.48 -17.99 9.97
C LEU A 154 -22.12 -16.60 9.87
N ALA A 155 -23.15 -16.30 10.68
CA ALA A 155 -23.72 -14.95 10.76
C ALA A 155 -22.72 -13.95 11.33
N GLY A 156 -21.96 -14.34 12.36
CA GLY A 156 -20.87 -13.52 12.90
C GLY A 156 -19.80 -13.21 11.84
N LEU A 157 -19.33 -14.24 11.12
CA LEU A 157 -18.36 -14.09 10.02
C LEU A 157 -18.87 -13.19 8.89
N ARG A 158 -20.16 -13.31 8.54
CA ARG A 158 -20.80 -12.44 7.55
C ARG A 158 -20.81 -10.99 8.00
N ASP A 159 -21.28 -10.74 9.22
CA ASP A 159 -21.44 -9.37 9.73
C ASP A 159 -20.06 -8.70 9.86
N GLU A 160 -19.06 -9.47 10.28
CA GLU A 160 -17.68 -9.00 10.29
C GLU A 160 -17.16 -8.71 8.88
N ALA A 161 -17.36 -9.61 7.91
CA ALA A 161 -16.96 -9.37 6.52
C ALA A 161 -17.60 -8.08 5.95
N LYS A 162 -18.89 -7.84 6.22
CA LYS A 162 -19.58 -6.58 5.83
C LYS A 162 -19.03 -5.35 6.54
N GLU A 163 -18.60 -5.47 7.80
CA GLU A 163 -17.92 -4.39 8.51
C GLU A 163 -16.56 -4.07 7.87
N LYS A 164 -15.80 -5.09 7.48
CA LYS A 164 -14.49 -4.90 6.83
C LYS A 164 -14.60 -4.38 5.41
N GLU A 165 -15.58 -4.85 4.63
CA GLU A 165 -15.94 -4.27 3.32
C GLU A 165 -16.14 -2.76 3.45
N ARG A 166 -17.03 -2.33 4.34
CA ARG A 166 -17.29 -0.89 4.60
C ARG A 166 -16.04 -0.13 5.03
N SER A 167 -15.26 -0.70 5.95
CA SER A 167 -14.01 -0.08 6.42
C SER A 167 -12.99 0.09 5.29
N ILE A 168 -12.87 -0.89 4.38
CA ILE A 168 -11.97 -0.80 3.23
C ILE A 168 -12.49 0.20 2.20
N ASP A 169 -13.80 0.25 1.99
CA ASP A 169 -14.42 1.27 1.12
C ASP A 169 -14.20 2.69 1.66
N GLU A 170 -14.29 2.92 2.96
CA GLU A 170 -13.95 4.22 3.58
C GLU A 170 -12.49 4.61 3.31
N VAL A 171 -11.55 3.66 3.42
CA VAL A 171 -10.14 3.90 3.06
C VAL A 171 -10.01 4.22 1.57
N LYS A 172 -10.67 3.45 0.70
CA LYS A 172 -10.69 3.65 -0.75
C LYS A 172 -11.19 5.05 -1.12
N GLU A 173 -12.32 5.49 -0.56
CA GLU A 173 -12.86 6.84 -0.78
C GLU A 173 -11.90 7.93 -0.29
N THR A 174 -11.18 7.68 0.81
CA THR A 174 -10.12 8.59 1.26
C THR A 174 -8.99 8.69 0.22
N ILE A 175 -8.59 7.58 -0.42
CA ILE A 175 -7.58 7.61 -1.51
C ILE A 175 -8.12 8.36 -2.73
N ILE A 176 -9.39 8.14 -3.10
CA ILE A 176 -10.03 8.82 -4.24
C ILE A 176 -10.05 10.33 -4.01
N SER A 177 -10.48 10.77 -2.82
CA SER A 177 -10.49 12.18 -2.44
C SER A 177 -9.07 12.79 -2.48
N PHE A 178 -8.10 12.10 -1.88
CA PHE A 178 -6.69 12.52 -1.87
C PHE A 178 -6.10 12.62 -3.28
N ARG A 179 -6.43 11.67 -4.17
CA ARG A 179 -6.07 11.73 -5.60
C ARG A 179 -6.68 12.94 -6.28
N GLY A 180 -7.96 13.22 -6.05
CA GLY A 180 -8.65 14.38 -6.60
C GLY A 180 -8.01 15.72 -6.20
N GLU A 181 -7.61 15.85 -4.93
CA GLU A 181 -6.84 17.01 -4.46
C GLU A 181 -5.45 17.10 -5.10
N THR A 182 -4.74 15.97 -5.20
CA THR A 182 -3.40 15.92 -5.81
C THR A 182 -3.43 16.31 -7.28
N ILE A 183 -4.42 15.83 -8.05
CA ILE A 183 -4.62 16.19 -9.46
C ILE A 183 -4.91 17.68 -9.61
N ARG A 184 -5.78 18.25 -8.76
CA ARG A 184 -6.09 19.70 -8.78
C ARG A 184 -4.83 20.56 -8.59
N ARG A 185 -3.86 20.08 -7.83
CA ARG A 185 -2.59 20.76 -7.55
C ARG A 185 -1.51 20.53 -8.61
N LYS A 186 -1.69 19.58 -9.52
CA LYS A 186 -0.70 19.20 -10.54
C LYS A 186 -0.23 20.37 -11.38
N GLY A 187 -1.12 21.32 -11.71
CA GLY A 187 -0.75 22.53 -12.45
C GLY A 187 0.26 23.41 -11.70
N GLN A 188 0.11 23.57 -10.39
CA GLN A 188 1.06 24.32 -9.56
C GLN A 188 2.41 23.61 -9.47
N ILE A 189 2.40 22.28 -9.33
CA ILE A 189 3.61 21.47 -9.29
C ILE A 189 4.36 21.54 -10.63
N HIS A 190 3.66 21.40 -11.76
CA HIS A 190 4.27 21.54 -13.09
C HIS A 190 4.85 22.93 -13.33
N GLU A 191 4.20 23.98 -12.84
CA GLU A 191 4.73 25.33 -12.94
C GLU A 191 6.00 25.50 -12.11
N LEU A 192 6.02 24.97 -10.87
CA LEU A 192 7.24 24.94 -10.06
C LEU A 192 8.34 24.08 -10.72
N GLN A 193 7.99 22.97 -11.35
CA GLN A 193 8.94 22.15 -12.11
C GLN A 193 9.57 22.97 -13.25
N ARG A 194 8.73 23.68 -14.00
CA ARG A 194 9.17 24.55 -15.09
C ARG A 194 10.12 25.62 -14.58
N LEU A 195 9.79 26.27 -13.46
CA LEU A 195 10.61 27.34 -12.89
C LEU A 195 11.93 26.80 -12.33
N TYR A 196 11.90 25.72 -11.56
CA TYR A 196 13.08 25.24 -10.83
C TYR A 196 14.01 24.34 -11.65
N GLU A 197 13.51 23.52 -12.58
CA GLU A 197 14.29 22.50 -13.30
C GLU A 197 14.62 22.86 -14.76
N SER A 198 13.66 23.39 -15.52
CA SER A 198 13.77 23.46 -17.00
C SER A 198 13.82 24.86 -17.59
N GLY A 199 13.39 25.88 -16.86
CA GLY A 199 13.28 27.24 -17.38
C GLY A 199 14.62 27.97 -17.40
N PRO A 200 14.97 28.69 -18.48
CA PRO A 200 15.86 29.81 -18.36
C PRO A 200 15.11 30.92 -17.60
N VAL A 201 15.72 31.39 -16.54
CA VAL A 201 15.18 32.52 -15.82
C VAL A 201 15.62 33.79 -16.56
N THR A 202 14.68 34.52 -17.16
CA THR A 202 14.97 35.83 -17.77
C THR A 202 15.29 36.84 -16.67
N ASN A 203 16.55 36.90 -16.25
CA ASN A 203 17.09 38.02 -15.49
C ASN A 203 17.74 38.99 -16.49
N ALA A 204 17.50 40.30 -16.33
CA ALA A 204 18.18 41.36 -17.09
C ALA A 204 19.72 41.34 -16.99
N VAL A 205 20.30 40.52 -16.09
CA VAL A 205 21.72 40.53 -15.73
C VAL A 205 22.45 39.18 -15.93
N THR A 206 21.78 38.02 -15.90
CA THR A 206 22.46 36.71 -15.99
C THR A 206 21.71 35.68 -16.83
N LYS A 207 22.48 34.95 -17.65
CA LYS A 207 22.09 33.90 -18.61
C LYS A 207 21.07 32.88 -18.07
N ASP A 208 20.22 32.43 -18.99
CA ASP A 208 19.41 31.21 -19.11
C ASP A 208 19.80 29.98 -18.24
N VAL A 209 19.70 30.06 -16.91
CA VAL A 209 19.90 28.90 -16.01
C VAL A 209 18.70 28.68 -15.09
N PRO A 210 18.33 27.41 -14.77
CA PRO A 210 17.24 27.10 -13.82
C PRO A 210 17.51 27.59 -12.39
N TYR A 211 16.45 27.88 -11.63
CA TYR A 211 16.56 28.41 -10.26
C TYR A 211 17.38 27.52 -9.31
N LEU A 212 17.28 26.19 -9.44
CA LEU A 212 18.11 25.29 -8.62
C LEU A 212 19.60 25.53 -8.81
N LYS A 213 20.04 25.70 -10.06
CA LYS A 213 21.46 25.97 -10.39
C LYS A 213 21.87 27.38 -9.99
N TYR A 214 20.96 28.34 -10.08
CA TYR A 214 21.18 29.71 -9.65
C TYR A 214 21.37 29.82 -8.13
N LEU A 215 20.50 29.17 -7.35
CA LEU A 215 20.56 29.16 -5.88
C LEU A 215 21.81 28.43 -5.39
N ASN A 216 22.04 27.21 -5.88
CA ASN A 216 23.19 26.41 -5.47
C ASN A 216 23.52 25.37 -6.53
N GLN A 217 24.44 25.70 -7.45
CA GLN A 217 24.85 24.81 -8.54
C GLN A 217 25.30 23.44 -8.04
N SER A 218 26.14 23.39 -7.00
CA SER A 218 26.68 22.13 -6.49
C SER A 218 25.58 21.25 -5.92
N LEU A 219 24.65 21.81 -5.14
CA LEU A 219 23.50 21.07 -4.61
C LEU A 219 22.58 20.59 -5.75
N ALA A 220 22.33 21.43 -6.76
CA ALA A 220 21.53 21.05 -7.92
C ALA A 220 22.15 19.86 -8.68
N GLU A 221 23.46 19.85 -8.88
CA GLU A 221 24.17 18.71 -9.51
C GLU A 221 24.04 17.42 -8.68
N HIS A 222 24.07 17.51 -7.35
CA HIS A 222 23.84 16.36 -6.47
C HIS A 222 22.39 15.88 -6.51
N VAL A 223 21.42 16.79 -6.54
CA VAL A 223 19.99 16.45 -6.71
C VAL A 223 19.75 15.70 -8.01
N GLU A 224 20.35 16.15 -9.13
CA GLU A 224 20.25 15.45 -10.41
C GLU A 224 20.93 14.07 -10.40
N LYS A 225 22.10 13.96 -9.76
CA LYS A 225 22.75 12.67 -9.53
C LYS A 225 21.85 11.72 -8.73
N VAL A 226 21.20 12.21 -7.67
CA VAL A 226 20.25 11.43 -6.87
C VAL A 226 19.04 11.02 -7.73
N LYS A 227 18.47 11.95 -8.52
CA LYS A 227 17.38 11.66 -9.46
C LYS A 227 17.72 10.54 -10.44
N SER A 228 18.87 10.64 -11.10
CA SER A 228 19.31 9.62 -12.06
C SER A 228 19.50 8.24 -11.40
N LEU A 229 20.10 8.18 -10.20
CA LEU A 229 20.28 6.93 -9.48
C LEU A 229 18.96 6.26 -9.12
N VAL A 230 17.95 7.04 -8.74
CA VAL A 230 16.66 6.44 -8.41
C VAL A 230 15.79 6.22 -9.64
N ALA A 231 15.91 6.99 -10.71
CA ALA A 231 15.32 6.63 -12.00
C ALA A 231 15.85 5.27 -12.48
N GLN A 232 17.16 5.04 -12.32
CA GLN A 232 17.78 3.74 -12.58
C GLN A 232 17.25 2.67 -11.63
N ALA A 233 17.16 2.94 -10.32
CA ALA A 233 16.60 1.98 -9.36
C ALA A 233 15.12 1.67 -9.62
N ASN A 234 14.31 2.64 -10.07
CA ASN A 234 12.91 2.44 -10.46
C ASN A 234 12.80 1.60 -11.73
N LYS A 235 13.67 1.84 -12.71
CA LYS A 235 13.75 1.01 -13.92
C LYS A 235 14.14 -0.42 -13.57
N ASP A 236 15.18 -0.58 -12.75
CA ASP A 236 15.60 -1.87 -12.24
C ASP A 236 14.50 -2.53 -11.39
N TYR A 237 13.66 -1.74 -10.69
CA TYR A 237 12.48 -2.23 -9.98
C TYR A 237 11.39 -2.71 -10.95
N ASP A 238 11.08 -1.97 -12.00
CA ASP A 238 10.05 -2.37 -12.98
C ASP A 238 10.50 -3.65 -13.72
N ASP A 239 11.77 -3.72 -14.12
CA ASP A 239 12.43 -4.93 -14.63
C ASP A 239 12.48 -6.06 -13.57
N TRP A 240 12.40 -5.70 -12.28
CA TRP A 240 12.39 -6.63 -11.15
C TRP A 240 10.99 -7.11 -10.71
N ASP A 241 9.93 -6.31 -10.83
CA ASP A 241 8.55 -6.82 -10.66
C ASP A 241 8.25 -7.85 -11.77
N GLU A 242 8.91 -7.71 -12.92
CA GLU A 242 8.95 -8.74 -13.97
C GLU A 242 9.81 -9.97 -13.60
N SER A 243 10.85 -9.85 -12.76
CA SER A 243 11.80 -10.93 -12.43
C SER A 243 11.82 -11.46 -10.97
N LYS A 244 10.92 -10.96 -10.10
CA LYS A 244 10.46 -11.41 -8.76
C LYS A 244 11.42 -12.24 -7.86
N ASN A 245 11.82 -11.73 -6.67
CA ASN A 245 11.96 -12.45 -5.35
C ASN A 245 13.01 -11.94 -4.32
N ARG A 246 12.97 -10.68 -3.86
CA ARG A 246 13.74 -10.28 -2.66
C ARG A 246 12.96 -9.31 -1.78
N ALA A 247 13.33 -9.28 -0.49
CA ALA A 247 12.73 -8.40 0.50
C ALA A 247 12.76 -6.95 -0.02
N ILE A 248 11.57 -6.38 -0.23
CA ILE A 248 11.40 -4.94 -0.41
C ILE A 248 11.86 -4.35 0.92
N GLY A 249 13.00 -3.69 0.90
CA GLY A 249 13.47 -2.90 2.02
C GLY A 249 13.16 -1.44 1.73
N PHE A 250 12.70 -0.74 2.75
CA PHE A 250 12.51 0.70 2.71
C PHE A 250 13.74 1.36 3.31
N ALA A 251 14.35 2.27 2.56
CA ALA A 251 15.35 3.16 3.09
C ALA A 251 14.85 4.59 2.91
N PHE A 252 14.36 5.18 4.00
CA PHE A 252 14.22 6.62 4.09
C PHE A 252 15.61 7.18 4.39
N LEU A 253 16.18 7.95 3.45
CA LEU A 253 17.58 8.36 3.52
C LEU A 253 17.75 9.87 3.58
N GLY A 254 16.99 10.47 4.50
CA GLY A 254 17.22 11.83 4.97
C GLY A 254 16.68 12.92 4.04
N PRO A 255 17.28 14.12 4.09
CA PRO A 255 16.68 15.35 3.60
C PRO A 255 16.32 15.32 2.12
N LEU A 256 17.09 14.72 1.21
CA LEU A 256 16.65 14.67 -0.20
C LEU A 256 15.46 13.71 -0.45
N GLY A 257 14.97 12.99 0.58
CA GLY A 257 13.59 12.51 0.69
C GLY A 257 13.16 11.44 -0.30
N TRP A 258 14.09 10.64 -0.82
CA TRP A 258 13.72 9.47 -1.60
C TRP A 258 13.48 8.30 -0.68
N ILE A 259 12.34 7.65 -0.90
CA ILE A 259 12.10 6.29 -0.44
C ILE A 259 12.42 5.43 -1.65
N ALA A 260 13.67 4.97 -1.74
CA ALA A 260 14.05 4.01 -2.75
C ALA A 260 13.52 2.65 -2.30
N MET A 261 12.43 2.21 -2.94
CA MET A 261 11.95 0.84 -2.79
C MET A 261 12.81 -0.11 -3.62
N GLY A 262 13.28 -1.18 -3.00
CA GLY A 262 13.77 -2.35 -3.73
C GLY A 262 15.29 -2.56 -3.81
N LEU A 263 16.09 -1.83 -3.03
CA LEU A 263 17.56 -1.96 -3.12
C LEU A 263 18.13 -3.18 -2.34
N LYS A 264 17.75 -4.42 -2.70
CA LYS A 264 18.35 -5.67 -2.14
C LYS A 264 18.89 -6.67 -3.19
N ALA A 265 19.32 -6.19 -4.36
CA ALA A 265 20.17 -6.94 -5.31
C ALA A 265 21.64 -6.47 -5.22
N ALA A 266 22.61 -7.24 -5.74
CA ALA A 266 24.03 -6.87 -5.67
C ALA A 266 24.33 -5.54 -6.40
N ARG A 267 23.70 -5.31 -7.56
CA ARG A 267 23.73 -4.04 -8.29
C ARG A 267 23.09 -2.89 -7.49
N ALA A 268 21.95 -3.19 -6.88
CA ALA A 268 21.28 -2.31 -5.94
C ALA A 268 22.13 -1.96 -4.69
N ALA A 269 23.10 -2.79 -4.27
CA ALA A 269 23.99 -2.42 -3.17
C ALA A 269 25.02 -1.37 -3.59
N GLU A 270 25.52 -1.45 -4.83
CA GLU A 270 26.42 -0.44 -5.41
C GLU A 270 25.67 0.87 -5.66
N ASP A 271 24.48 0.81 -6.25
CA ASP A 271 23.63 1.98 -6.49
C ASP A 271 23.19 2.63 -5.16
N PHE A 272 22.89 1.81 -4.15
CA PHE A 272 22.60 2.28 -2.80
C PHE A 272 23.82 2.95 -2.15
N ALA A 273 25.01 2.38 -2.29
CA ALA A 273 26.24 3.00 -1.77
C ALA A 273 26.55 4.33 -2.48
N ALA A 274 26.38 4.39 -3.80
CA ALA A 274 26.53 5.60 -4.59
C ALA A 274 25.50 6.67 -4.19
N TYR A 275 24.26 6.25 -3.93
CA TYR A 275 23.19 7.09 -3.43
C TYR A 275 23.53 7.65 -2.05
N ILE A 276 23.90 6.80 -1.07
CA ILE A 276 24.28 7.23 0.28
C ILE A 276 25.44 8.22 0.24
N LYS A 277 26.42 7.99 -0.62
CA LYS A 277 27.53 8.90 -0.84
C LYS A 277 27.04 10.26 -1.34
N ALA A 278 26.17 10.29 -2.36
CA ALA A 278 25.61 11.53 -2.89
C ALA A 278 24.79 12.31 -1.83
N ILE A 279 24.04 11.61 -0.98
CA ILE A 279 23.31 12.23 0.14
C ILE A 279 24.28 12.84 1.16
N ASN A 280 25.34 12.14 1.54
CA ASN A 280 26.32 12.65 2.51
C ASN A 280 27.09 13.88 1.97
N GLU A 281 27.42 13.86 0.68
CA GLU A 281 28.00 15.01 -0.02
C GLU A 281 27.03 16.20 -0.01
N ALA A 282 25.75 15.98 -0.34
CA ALA A 282 24.71 17.00 -0.28
C ALA A 282 24.54 17.58 1.14
N ASN A 283 24.45 16.73 2.17
CA ASN A 283 24.34 17.14 3.58
C ASN A 283 25.52 18.03 4.04
N THR A 284 26.70 17.82 3.48
CA THR A 284 27.87 18.64 3.79
C THR A 284 27.72 20.03 3.18
N LEU A 285 27.20 20.12 1.95
CA LEU A 285 26.88 21.38 1.28
C LEU A 285 25.72 22.14 1.95
N GLN A 286 24.74 21.42 2.52
CA GLN A 286 23.61 22.05 3.25
C GLN A 286 24.08 22.93 4.41
N LYS A 287 25.18 22.57 5.11
CA LYS A 287 25.68 23.34 6.26
C LYS A 287 26.18 24.74 5.91
N GLN A 288 26.49 25.00 4.65
CA GLN A 288 26.99 26.30 4.21
C GLN A 288 25.86 27.26 3.84
N ASN A 289 24.76 26.73 3.27
CA ASN A 289 23.60 27.50 2.80
C ASN A 289 22.29 26.82 3.22
N GLU A 290 22.04 26.72 4.52
CA GLU A 290 20.96 25.89 5.10
C GLU A 290 19.57 26.23 4.54
N VAL A 291 19.24 27.51 4.41
CA VAL A 291 17.92 27.96 3.94
C VAL A 291 17.69 27.60 2.47
N GLU A 292 18.64 27.91 1.60
CA GLU A 292 18.58 27.59 0.16
C GLU A 292 18.53 26.07 -0.04
N ALA A 293 19.33 25.34 0.74
CA ALA A 293 19.36 23.90 0.70
C ALA A 293 18.02 23.27 1.10
N THR A 294 17.39 23.77 2.16
CA THR A 294 16.06 23.33 2.62
C THR A 294 14.99 23.59 1.55
N LEU A 295 15.04 24.75 0.88
CA LEU A 295 14.11 25.05 -0.21
C LEU A 295 14.30 24.10 -1.40
N ILE A 296 15.54 23.95 -1.87
CA ILE A 296 15.90 23.07 -2.99
C ILE A 296 15.46 21.63 -2.68
N GLU A 297 15.67 21.19 -1.45
CA GLU A 297 15.26 19.90 -0.95
C GLU A 297 13.74 19.70 -1.04
N HIS A 298 12.95 20.58 -0.42
CA HIS A 298 11.48 20.45 -0.44
C HIS A 298 10.92 20.52 -1.86
N VAL A 299 11.45 21.42 -2.70
CA VAL A 299 11.03 21.52 -4.11
C VAL A 299 11.38 20.23 -4.85
N SER A 300 12.61 19.73 -4.73
CA SER A 300 13.00 18.49 -5.40
C SER A 300 12.18 17.31 -4.93
N GLN A 301 11.93 17.18 -3.63
CA GLN A 301 11.08 16.12 -3.07
C GLN A 301 9.67 16.18 -3.66
N MET A 302 9.05 17.36 -3.65
CA MET A 302 7.71 17.56 -4.19
C MET A 302 7.63 17.17 -5.67
N LEU A 303 8.58 17.67 -6.48
CA LEU A 303 8.61 17.40 -7.92
C LEU A 303 8.77 15.91 -8.21
N THR A 304 9.79 15.28 -7.62
CA THR A 304 10.05 13.85 -7.80
C THR A 304 8.90 12.98 -7.31
N GLN A 305 8.36 13.24 -6.11
CA GLN A 305 7.31 12.39 -5.53
C GLN A 305 5.98 12.54 -6.28
N SER A 306 5.73 13.71 -6.89
CA SER A 306 4.56 13.93 -7.74
C SER A 306 4.62 13.17 -9.07
N GLU A 307 5.81 12.75 -9.52
CA GLU A 307 5.97 12.07 -10.79
C GLU A 307 5.24 10.72 -10.77
N GLY A 308 4.28 10.57 -11.69
CA GLY A 308 3.45 9.37 -11.79
C GLY A 308 2.54 9.10 -10.57
N ILE A 309 2.40 10.03 -9.62
CA ILE A 309 1.62 9.82 -8.38
C ILE A 309 0.16 9.47 -8.66
N GLU A 310 -0.40 10.02 -9.72
CA GLU A 310 -1.77 9.72 -10.15
C GLU A 310 -1.96 8.24 -10.50
N ARG A 311 -0.99 7.65 -11.22
CA ARG A 311 -1.01 6.22 -11.57
C ARG A 311 -0.83 5.36 -10.32
N LYS A 312 0.14 5.73 -9.46
CA LYS A 312 0.40 5.04 -8.17
C LYS A 312 -0.86 5.01 -7.28
N MET A 313 -1.58 6.12 -7.17
CA MET A 313 -2.86 6.20 -6.46
C MET A 313 -3.96 5.37 -7.13
N THR A 314 -4.00 5.33 -8.46
CA THR A 314 -4.96 4.50 -9.21
C THR A 314 -4.72 3.01 -8.95
N ASP A 315 -3.47 2.58 -8.93
CA ASP A 315 -3.10 1.19 -8.60
C ASP A 315 -3.49 0.84 -7.15
N ALA A 316 -3.29 1.77 -6.21
CA ALA A 316 -3.71 1.60 -4.82
C ALA A 316 -5.25 1.51 -4.69
N ILE A 317 -6.00 2.33 -5.43
CA ILE A 317 -7.48 2.24 -5.48
C ILE A 317 -7.93 0.89 -6.05
N GLY A 318 -7.26 0.39 -7.10
CA GLY A 318 -7.53 -0.93 -7.66
C GLY A 318 -7.33 -2.04 -6.64
N ALA A 319 -6.21 -2.01 -5.91
CA ALA A 319 -5.92 -2.98 -4.86
C ALA A 319 -6.93 -2.94 -3.69
N MET A 320 -7.38 -1.74 -3.29
CA MET A 320 -8.45 -1.60 -2.28
C MET A 320 -9.80 -2.10 -2.78
N THR A 321 -10.09 -1.89 -4.06
CA THR A 321 -11.34 -2.38 -4.68
C THR A 321 -11.39 -3.90 -4.63
N GLU A 322 -10.33 -4.58 -5.05
CA GLU A 322 -10.26 -6.05 -4.99
C GLU A 322 -10.30 -6.58 -3.54
N LEU A 323 -9.74 -5.84 -2.57
CA LEU A 323 -9.82 -6.20 -1.15
C LEU A 323 -11.24 -6.01 -0.59
N SER A 324 -11.97 -4.99 -1.03
CA SER A 324 -13.38 -4.79 -0.70
C SER A 324 -14.25 -5.91 -1.28
N GLU A 325 -14.02 -6.24 -2.56
CA GLU A 325 -14.71 -7.35 -3.25
C GLU A 325 -14.50 -8.70 -2.56
N LEU A 326 -13.30 -8.98 -2.03
CA LEU A 326 -13.05 -10.18 -1.23
C LEU A 326 -14.05 -10.28 -0.07
N PHE A 327 -14.16 -9.22 0.73
CA PHE A 327 -15.01 -9.23 1.92
C PHE A 327 -16.49 -9.31 1.56
N GLN A 328 -16.89 -8.62 0.49
CA GLN A 328 -18.25 -8.72 -0.05
C GLN A 328 -18.57 -10.16 -0.51
N GLU A 329 -17.67 -10.79 -1.27
CA GLU A 329 -17.83 -12.16 -1.73
C GLU A 329 -17.89 -13.15 -0.57
N GLN A 330 -17.03 -12.99 0.44
CA GLN A 330 -17.06 -13.80 1.65
C GLN A 330 -18.38 -13.66 2.40
N ALA A 331 -18.87 -12.43 2.62
CA ALA A 331 -20.15 -12.18 3.25
C ALA A 331 -21.30 -12.87 2.50
N ASN A 332 -21.32 -12.76 1.17
CA ASN A 332 -22.30 -13.42 0.30
C ASN A 332 -22.21 -14.94 0.37
N CYS A 333 -21.00 -15.50 0.44
CA CYS A 333 -20.80 -16.94 0.61
C CYS A 333 -21.34 -17.41 1.97
N TYR A 334 -21.01 -16.71 3.05
CA TYR A 334 -21.50 -17.04 4.39
C TYR A 334 -23.04 -16.96 4.48
N ASP A 335 -23.67 -15.92 3.91
CA ASP A 335 -25.13 -15.80 3.83
C ASP A 335 -25.76 -17.00 3.11
N ARG A 336 -25.21 -17.42 1.97
CA ARG A 336 -25.70 -18.60 1.23
C ARG A 336 -25.52 -19.89 2.02
N ILE A 337 -24.35 -20.09 2.63
CA ILE A 337 -24.07 -21.29 3.45
C ILE A 337 -25.04 -21.39 4.62
N VAL A 338 -25.30 -20.27 5.33
CA VAL A 338 -26.26 -20.16 6.44
C VAL A 338 -27.65 -20.65 6.06
N ILE A 339 -28.18 -20.16 4.94
CA ILE A 339 -29.53 -20.52 4.45
C ILE A 339 -29.63 -22.03 4.23
N HIS A 340 -28.58 -22.64 3.68
CA HIS A 340 -28.58 -24.06 3.33
C HIS A 340 -28.30 -24.98 4.51
N PHE A 341 -27.47 -24.55 5.47
CA PHE A 341 -27.15 -25.37 6.62
C PHE A 341 -28.35 -25.61 7.54
N GLY A 342 -29.31 -24.68 7.60
CA GLY A 342 -30.58 -24.88 8.28
C GLY A 342 -31.45 -26.01 7.73
N GLY A 343 -31.18 -26.49 6.51
CA GLY A 343 -31.90 -27.59 5.86
C GLY A 343 -31.15 -28.93 5.82
N MET A 344 -29.87 -28.97 6.24
CA MET A 344 -28.99 -30.12 5.98
C MET A 344 -29.45 -31.45 6.59
N HIS A 345 -30.23 -31.42 7.67
CA HIS A 345 -30.69 -32.62 8.38
C HIS A 345 -32.04 -33.16 7.89
N LYS A 346 -32.73 -32.46 6.97
CA LYS A 346 -34.08 -32.85 6.56
C LYS A 346 -34.04 -33.85 5.39
N GLY A 347 -34.57 -35.06 5.63
CA GLY A 347 -34.97 -35.99 4.56
C GLY A 347 -33.85 -36.68 3.76
N THR A 348 -32.59 -36.57 4.18
CA THR A 348 -31.46 -37.21 3.48
C THR A 348 -31.07 -38.55 4.10
N LYS A 349 -30.65 -39.51 3.26
CA LYS A 349 -30.10 -40.78 3.74
C LYS A 349 -28.81 -40.54 4.51
N ALA A 350 -28.56 -41.29 5.58
CA ALA A 350 -27.40 -41.12 6.46
C ALA A 350 -26.04 -41.13 5.72
N THR A 351 -25.91 -41.93 4.66
CA THR A 351 -24.71 -42.00 3.82
C THR A 351 -24.47 -40.70 3.03
N THR A 352 -25.53 -40.09 2.49
CA THR A 352 -25.49 -38.78 1.81
C THR A 352 -25.13 -37.66 2.80
N ALA A 353 -25.70 -37.71 4.01
CA ALA A 353 -25.39 -36.75 5.07
C ALA A 353 -23.90 -36.82 5.50
N ALA A 354 -23.34 -38.03 5.63
CA ALA A 354 -21.94 -38.23 5.97
C ALA A 354 -20.98 -37.71 4.89
N LEU A 355 -21.26 -37.99 3.60
CA LEU A 355 -20.46 -37.47 2.48
C LEU A 355 -20.51 -35.95 2.40
N ARG A 356 -21.69 -35.35 2.59
CA ARG A 356 -21.87 -33.90 2.64
C ARG A 356 -21.08 -33.27 3.78
N LYS A 357 -21.21 -33.81 5.01
CA LYS A 357 -20.46 -33.33 6.17
C LYS A 357 -18.96 -33.35 5.90
N ARG A 358 -18.45 -34.46 5.35
CA ARG A 358 -17.03 -34.59 4.98
C ARG A 358 -16.61 -33.56 3.94
N PHE A 359 -17.40 -33.34 2.90
CA PHE A 359 -17.13 -32.31 1.90
C PHE A 359 -17.08 -30.91 2.51
N VAL A 360 -18.09 -30.55 3.30
CA VAL A 360 -18.14 -29.25 3.99
C VAL A 360 -16.89 -29.05 4.84
N MET A 361 -16.54 -30.03 5.69
CA MET A 361 -15.35 -29.96 6.54
C MET A 361 -14.08 -29.77 5.72
N THR A 362 -13.90 -30.54 4.64
CA THR A 362 -12.75 -30.38 3.74
C THR A 362 -12.68 -29.00 3.08
N LYS A 363 -13.82 -28.45 2.64
CA LYS A 363 -13.84 -27.10 2.05
C LYS A 363 -13.60 -26.01 3.10
N MET A 364 -14.09 -26.18 4.33
CA MET A 364 -13.76 -25.29 5.44
C MET A 364 -12.28 -25.34 5.79
N ASP A 365 -11.65 -26.52 5.83
CA ASP A 365 -10.20 -26.65 6.03
C ASP A 365 -9.40 -25.91 4.96
N GLN A 366 -9.82 -26.03 3.70
CA GLN A 366 -9.21 -25.30 2.58
C GLN A 366 -9.38 -23.78 2.73
N ALA A 367 -10.59 -23.32 3.12
CA ALA A 367 -10.85 -21.90 3.37
C ALA A 367 -10.02 -21.37 4.55
N ILE A 368 -9.95 -22.09 5.67
CA ILE A 368 -9.13 -21.73 6.84
C ILE A 368 -7.64 -21.62 6.46
N ALA A 369 -7.14 -22.55 5.64
CA ALA A 369 -5.76 -22.48 5.16
C ALA A 369 -5.49 -21.19 4.36
N LYS A 370 -6.43 -20.78 3.49
CA LYS A 370 -6.36 -19.51 2.76
C LYS A 370 -6.48 -18.28 3.68
N VAL A 371 -7.33 -18.32 4.72
CA VAL A 371 -7.41 -17.25 5.73
C VAL A 371 -6.11 -17.11 6.51
N ARG A 372 -5.48 -18.23 6.90
CA ARG A 372 -4.16 -18.24 7.57
C ARG A 372 -3.07 -17.64 6.67
N GLU A 373 -3.03 -18.05 5.41
CA GLU A 373 -2.09 -17.49 4.43
C GLU A 373 -2.30 -15.97 4.25
N LEU A 374 -3.56 -15.53 4.10
CA LEU A 374 -3.92 -14.12 4.01
C LEU A 374 -3.49 -13.34 5.25
N ARG A 375 -3.74 -13.87 6.46
CA ARG A 375 -3.29 -13.27 7.72
C ARG A 375 -1.79 -13.06 7.72
N ASP A 376 -1.02 -14.12 7.45
CA ASP A 376 0.43 -14.10 7.58
C ASP A 376 1.05 -13.10 6.60
N LEU A 377 0.55 -13.04 5.36
CA LEU A 377 1.02 -12.08 4.36
C LEU A 377 0.56 -10.64 4.66
N ALA A 378 -0.66 -10.44 5.18
CA ALA A 378 -1.12 -9.13 5.61
C ALA A 378 -0.34 -8.62 6.83
N THR A 379 0.02 -9.51 7.77
CA THR A 379 0.88 -9.21 8.92
C THR A 379 2.30 -8.88 8.48
N GLU A 380 2.87 -9.59 7.49
CA GLU A 380 4.18 -9.24 6.90
C GLU A 380 4.16 -7.79 6.39
N VAL A 381 3.13 -7.42 5.62
CA VAL A 381 3.00 -6.06 5.09
C VAL A 381 2.77 -5.04 6.21
N ALA A 382 1.91 -5.32 7.19
CA ALA A 382 1.68 -4.44 8.32
C ALA A 382 2.97 -4.19 9.14
N ASN A 383 3.74 -5.24 9.40
CA ASN A 383 5.01 -5.14 10.11
C ASN A 383 6.06 -4.38 9.31
N THR A 384 6.13 -4.60 8.00
CA THR A 384 6.98 -3.84 7.07
C THR A 384 6.64 -2.34 7.17
N ILE A 385 5.34 -2.01 7.14
CA ILE A 385 4.86 -0.63 7.28
C ILE A 385 5.16 -0.03 8.67
N LEU A 386 5.08 -0.80 9.75
CA LEU A 386 5.29 -0.29 11.11
C LEU A 386 6.76 -0.19 11.51
N HIS A 387 7.60 -1.15 11.13
CA HIS A 387 8.96 -1.30 11.66
C HIS A 387 10.06 -0.67 10.81
N GLU A 388 9.81 -0.33 9.55
CA GLU A 388 10.81 0.31 8.68
C GLU A 388 10.90 1.83 8.82
N LEU A 389 10.47 2.38 9.96
CA LEU A 389 10.72 3.78 10.34
C LEU A 389 11.80 3.93 11.45
N PRO A 390 12.95 3.21 11.47
CA PRO A 390 13.94 3.35 12.54
C PRO A 390 14.80 4.63 12.43
N GLY A 391 14.32 5.69 11.76
CA GLY A 391 15.07 6.94 11.54
C GLY A 391 14.40 8.22 12.05
N LEU A 392 13.09 8.21 12.35
CA LEU A 392 12.34 9.42 12.75
C LEU A 392 12.27 9.66 14.27
N GLY A 393 12.88 8.77 15.07
CA GLY A 393 12.82 8.82 16.54
C GLY A 393 14.09 9.32 17.25
N LYS A 394 15.08 9.83 16.51
CA LYS A 394 16.30 10.41 17.11
C LYS A 394 16.68 11.70 16.39
N LYS A 395 16.00 12.80 16.75
CA LYS A 395 16.58 14.13 16.72
C LYS A 395 16.36 14.78 18.07
#